data_AF-A0A765FZB6-F1
#
_entry.id   AF-A0A765FZB6-F1
#
_cell.length_a   1.000
_cell.length_b   1.000
_cell.length_c   1.000
_cell.angle_alpha   90.00
_cell.angle_beta   90.00
_cell.angle_gamma   90.00
#
_symmetry.space_group_name_H-M   'P 1'
#
loop_
_entity.id
_entity.type
_entity.pdbx_description
1 polymer ?
#
loop_
_entity_poly.entity_id
_entity_poly.type
_entity_poly.pdbx_seq_one_letter_code
_entity_poly.pdbx_strand_id
1 'polypeptide(L)'
;MSGLLLVSDSEIKQLSDIVQKQITENIINKYNAVTKGVSFDRIPYNTRTAIIDIFYQYNINTASVKEPKTWGFIINNDWNGFYNEHYECWRLLCSSPEA
;
A
#
# COMPACT_ATOMS: atom_id res chain seq x y z
N MET A 1 14.73 -4.98 31.60
CA MET A 1 15.56 -3.88 31.05
C MET A 1 15.22 -3.77 29.57
N SER A 2 14.41 -2.79 29.18
CA SER A 2 14.19 -2.49 27.76
C SER A 2 15.38 -1.67 27.27
N GLY A 3 16.32 -2.32 26.59
CA GLY A 3 17.45 -1.64 25.96
C GLY A 3 16.98 -0.92 24.70
N LEU A 4 17.26 0.37 24.60
CA LEU A 4 17.08 1.13 23.38
C LEU A 4 17.99 0.53 22.31
N LEU A 5 17.42 0.04 21.19
CA LEU A 5 18.21 -0.39 20.04
C LEU A 5 18.72 0.87 19.32
N LEU A 6 20.02 1.15 19.46
CA LEU A 6 20.71 2.16 18.67
C LEU A 6 21.13 1.50 17.35
N VAL A 7 20.37 1.78 16.30
CA VAL A 7 20.65 1.34 14.93
C VAL A 7 21.17 2.56 14.16
N SER A 8 22.26 2.43 13.41
CA SER A 8 22.79 3.54 12.61
C SER A 8 21.84 3.91 11.47
N ASP A 9 21.89 5.15 10.99
CA ASP A 9 21.09 5.60 9.84
C ASP A 9 21.30 4.70 8.61
N SER A 10 22.51 4.19 8.40
CA SER A 10 22.81 3.24 7.32
C SER A 10 22.12 1.90 7.51
N GLU A 11 22.09 1.36 8.73
CA GLU A 11 21.42 0.10 9.03
C GLU A 11 19.89 0.27 8.95
N ILE A 12 19.35 1.40 9.42
CA ILE A 12 17.94 1.76 9.27
C ILE A 12 17.58 1.81 7.78
N LYS A 13 18.40 2.49 6.97
CA LYS A 13 18.16 2.59 5.52
C LYS A 13 18.21 1.22 4.85
N GLN A 14 19.21 0.39 5.15
CA GLN A 14 19.32 -0.95 4.58
C GLN A 14 18.10 -1.81 4.95
N LEU A 15 17.68 -1.79 6.21
CA LEU A 15 16.48 -2.50 6.66
C LEU A 15 15.23 -1.99 5.96
N SER A 16 15.08 -0.66 5.85
CA SER A 16 13.95 -0.03 5.16
C SER A 16 13.91 -0.43 3.69
N ASP A 17 15.03 -0.35 2.98
CA ASP A 17 15.13 -0.71 1.56
C ASP A 17 14.77 -2.19 1.33
N ILE A 18 15.23 -3.11 2.20
CA ILE A 18 14.92 -4.54 2.12
C ILE A 18 13.41 -4.79 2.31
N VAL A 19 12.84 -4.22 3.38
CA VAL A 19 11.41 -4.41 3.70
C VAL A 19 10.52 -3.79 2.62
N GLN A 20 10.83 -2.58 2.17
CA GLN A 20 10.08 -1.92 1.09
C GLN A 20 10.14 -2.71 -0.21
N LYS A 21 11.32 -3.23 -0.58
CA LYS A 21 11.48 -4.07 -1.77
C LYS A 21 10.62 -5.33 -1.69
N GLN A 22 10.69 -6.05 -0.57
CA GLN A 22 9.92 -7.29 -0.37
C GLN A 22 8.41 -7.03 -0.44
N ILE A 23 7.93 -5.97 0.21
CA ILE A 23 6.51 -5.60 0.20
C ILE A 23 6.06 -5.22 -1.22
N THR A 24 6.87 -4.42 -1.91
CA THR A 24 6.58 -3.98 -3.29
C THR A 24 6.47 -5.17 -4.24
N GLU A 25 7.42 -6.10 -4.19
CA GLU A 25 7.40 -7.32 -5.02
C GLU A 25 6.14 -8.17 -4.76
N ASN A 26 5.74 -8.32 -3.49
CA ASN A 26 4.53 -9.05 -3.13
C ASN A 26 3.26 -8.39 -3.69
N ILE A 27 3.15 -7.07 -3.61
CA ILE A 27 2.00 -6.31 -4.13
C ILE A 27 1.93 -6.43 -5.65
N ILE A 28 3.07 -6.30 -6.34
CA ILE A 28 3.18 -6.46 -7.80
C ILE A 28 2.69 -7.84 -8.22
N ASN A 29 3.18 -8.89 -7.55
CA ASN A 29 2.80 -10.27 -7.83
C ASN A 29 1.30 -10.49 -7.59
N LYS A 30 0.78 -9.99 -6.46
CA LYS A 30 -0.64 -10.09 -6.10
C LYS A 30 -1.54 -9.40 -7.12
N TYR A 31 -1.17 -8.20 -7.56
CA TYR A 31 -1.89 -7.46 -8.60
C TYR A 31 -1.86 -8.24 -9.93
N ASN A 32 -0.67 -8.58 -10.43
CA ASN A 32 -0.53 -9.25 -11.72
C ASN A 32 -1.22 -10.63 -11.77
N ALA A 33 -1.41 -11.30 -10.63
CA ALA A 33 -2.13 -12.57 -10.55
C ALA A 33 -3.65 -12.44 -10.77
N VAL A 34 -4.25 -11.29 -10.44
CA VAL A 34 -5.71 -11.11 -10.43
C VAL A 34 -6.20 -10.16 -11.51
N THR A 35 -5.37 -9.21 -11.96
CA THR A 35 -5.77 -8.21 -12.95
C THR A 35 -5.66 -8.76 -14.37
N LYS A 36 -6.74 -8.66 -15.15
CA LYS A 36 -6.74 -9.04 -16.56
C LYS A 36 -6.55 -7.78 -17.42
N GLY A 37 -5.43 -7.69 -18.14
CA GLY A 37 -5.25 -6.74 -19.26
C GLY A 37 -4.30 -5.56 -19.03
N VAL A 38 -3.95 -5.22 -17.79
CA VAL A 38 -2.93 -4.19 -17.48
C VAL A 38 -2.00 -4.74 -16.43
N SER A 39 -0.73 -4.94 -16.79
CA SER A 39 0.33 -5.32 -15.84
C SER A 39 0.69 -4.12 -14.96
N PHE A 40 1.14 -4.39 -13.73
CA PHE A 40 1.41 -3.34 -12.74
C PHE A 40 2.40 -2.29 -13.25
N ASP A 41 3.41 -2.71 -14.01
CA ASP A 41 4.43 -1.83 -14.59
C ASP A 41 3.90 -0.83 -15.64
N ARG A 42 2.72 -1.09 -16.22
CA ARG A 42 2.04 -0.21 -17.17
C ARG A 42 1.17 0.86 -16.51
N ILE A 43 0.96 0.76 -15.19
CA ILE A 43 0.27 1.78 -14.41
C ILE A 43 1.18 3.02 -14.29
N PRO A 44 0.65 4.25 -14.39
CA PRO A 44 1.42 5.47 -14.15
C PRO A 44 2.15 5.46 -12.80
N TYR A 45 3.36 6.04 -12.75
CA TYR A 45 4.23 6.01 -11.57
C TYR A 45 3.51 6.44 -10.28
N ASN A 46 2.84 7.60 -10.29
CA ASN A 46 2.14 8.12 -9.11
C ASN A 46 1.04 7.17 -8.62
N THR A 47 0.33 6.51 -9.53
CA THR A 47 -0.73 5.55 -9.18
C THR A 47 -0.12 4.27 -8.60
N ARG A 48 1.01 3.79 -9.12
CA ARG A 48 1.75 2.66 -8.52
C ARG A 48 2.18 2.98 -7.09
N THR A 49 2.71 4.18 -6.87
CA THR A 49 3.11 4.64 -5.53
C THR A 49 1.92 4.69 -4.57
N ALA A 50 0.79 5.23 -4.99
CA ALA A 50 -0.43 5.27 -4.16
C ALA A 50 -0.95 3.87 -3.80
N ILE A 51 -0.90 2.92 -4.75
CA ILE A 51 -1.28 1.52 -4.48
C ILE A 51 -0.31 0.91 -3.45
N ILE A 52 1.00 1.08 -3.60
CA ILE A 52 1.99 0.53 -2.67
C ILE A 52 1.82 1.12 -1.27
N ASP A 53 1.62 2.44 -1.16
CA ASP A 53 1.44 3.15 0.10
C ASP A 53 0.22 2.65 0.88
N ILE A 54 -0.94 2.53 0.22
CA ILE A 54 -2.16 1.97 0.83
C ILE A 54 -1.91 0.54 1.32
N PHE A 55 -1.24 -0.28 0.52
CA PHE A 55 -1.00 -1.68 0.88
C PHE A 55 -0.02 -1.83 2.04
N TYR A 56 0.96 -0.94 2.12
CA TYR A 56 1.86 -0.82 3.26
C TYR A 56 1.08 -0.46 4.53
N GLN A 57 0.21 0.55 4.48
CA GLN A 57 -0.58 1.03 5.63
C GLN A 57 -1.53 -0.03 6.19
N TYR A 58 -2.21 -0.78 5.32
CA TYR A 58 -3.19 -1.79 5.73
C TYR A 58 -2.60 -3.18 5.98
N ASN A 59 -1.27 -3.36 5.83
CA ASN A 59 -0.59 -4.65 6.01
C ASN A 59 -1.23 -5.80 5.19
N ILE A 60 -1.71 -5.49 3.98
CA ILE A 60 -2.43 -6.42 3.08
C ILE A 60 -1.51 -7.51 2.51
N ASN A 61 -0.22 -7.41 2.83
CA ASN A 61 0.83 -8.37 2.53
C ASN A 61 0.63 -9.69 3.29
N THR A 62 -0.25 -9.71 4.29
CA THR A 62 -0.55 -10.89 5.11
C THR A 62 -1.83 -11.57 4.63
N ALA A 63 -1.78 -12.90 4.45
CA ALA A 63 -2.92 -13.69 3.96
C ALA A 63 -4.17 -13.63 4.86
N SER A 64 -4.01 -13.16 6.10
CA SER A 64 -5.08 -13.02 7.10
C SER A 64 -5.80 -11.67 7.09
N VAL A 65 -5.28 -10.67 6.37
CA VAL A 65 -5.91 -9.35 6.32
C VAL A 65 -6.88 -9.28 5.15
N LYS A 66 -8.14 -8.96 5.46
CA LYS A 66 -9.16 -8.69 4.45
C LYS A 66 -8.72 -7.49 3.62
N GLU A 67 -8.72 -7.65 2.30
CA GLU A 67 -8.40 -6.57 1.37
C GLU A 67 -9.37 -5.38 1.58
N PRO A 68 -8.85 -4.14 1.59
CA PRO A 68 -9.69 -2.96 1.67
C PRO A 68 -10.57 -2.87 0.42
N LYS A 69 -11.69 -2.18 0.55
CA LYS A 69 -12.63 -1.95 -0.56
C LYS A 69 -11.95 -1.34 -1.79
N THR A 70 -10.93 -0.51 -1.56
CA THR A 70 -10.08 0.10 -2.61
C THR A 70 -9.39 -0.92 -3.52
N TRP A 71 -9.10 -2.13 -3.04
CA TRP A 71 -8.51 -3.19 -3.86
C TRP A 71 -9.42 -3.61 -5.02
N GLY A 72 -10.72 -3.72 -4.77
CA GLY A 72 -11.70 -4.05 -5.81
C GLY A 72 -11.72 -3.02 -6.93
N PHE A 73 -11.56 -1.73 -6.61
CA PHE A 73 -11.46 -0.67 -7.61
C PHE A 73 -10.15 -0.78 -8.41
N ILE A 74 -9.02 -1.04 -7.74
CA ILE A 74 -7.71 -1.20 -8.37
C ILE A 74 -7.70 -2.35 -9.39
N ILE A 75 -8.15 -3.55 -9.00
CA ILE A 75 -8.07 -4.73 -9.89
C ILE A 75 -9.05 -4.68 -11.07
N ASN A 76 -10.08 -3.85 -10.98
CA ASN A 76 -11.05 -3.60 -12.05
C ASN A 76 -10.70 -2.36 -12.90
N ASN A 77 -9.58 -1.68 -12.63
CA ASN A 77 -9.18 -0.42 -13.26
C ASN A 77 -10.21 0.72 -13.08
N ASP A 78 -11.01 0.68 -12.02
CA ASP A 78 -11.96 1.74 -11.67
C ASP A 78 -11.28 2.83 -10.84
N TRP A 79 -10.53 3.69 -11.53
CA TRP A 79 -9.77 4.76 -10.88
C TRP A 79 -10.66 5.83 -10.24
N ASN A 80 -11.87 6.04 -10.77
CA ASN A 80 -12.84 6.98 -10.21
C ASN A 80 -13.40 6.45 -8.88
N GLY A 81 -13.80 5.17 -8.85
CA GLY A 81 -14.22 4.49 -7.62
C GLY A 81 -13.12 4.49 -6.57
N PHE A 82 -11.87 4.22 -6.98
CA PHE A 82 -10.70 4.30 -6.11
C PHE A 82 -10.52 5.70 -5.51
N TYR A 83 -10.52 6.75 -6.33
CA TYR A 83 -10.35 8.13 -5.88
C TYR A 83 -11.44 8.55 -4.88
N ASN A 84 -12.70 8.26 -5.20
CA ASN A 84 -13.84 8.62 -4.35
C ASN A 84 -13.77 7.91 -2.99
N GLU A 85 -13.50 6.61 -2.98
CA GLU A 85 -13.38 5.85 -1.72
C GLU A 85 -12.21 6.35 -0.87
N HIS A 86 -11.05 6.62 -1.50
CA HIS A 86 -9.87 7.12 -0.81
C HIS A 86 -10.10 8.52 -0.22
N TYR A 87 -10.74 9.41 -1.00
CA TYR A 87 -11.11 10.76 -0.55
C TYR A 87 -12.10 10.74 0.62
N GLU A 88 -13.11 9.88 0.57
CA GLU A 88 -14.07 9.73 1.67
C GLU A 88 -13.44 9.14 2.94
N CYS A 89 -12.50 8.18 2.80
CA CYS A 89 -11.77 7.64 3.94
C CYS A 89 -10.90 8.70 4.62
N TRP A 90 -10.17 9.51 3.83
CA TRP A 90 -9.41 10.65 4.33
C TRP A 90 -10.31 11.71 4.98
N ARG A 91 -11.46 12.02 4.34
CA ARG A 91 -12.44 12.95 4.91
C ARG A 91 -12.91 12.49 6.28
N LEU A 92 -13.28 11.22 6.44
CA LEU A 92 -13.79 10.70 7.72
C LEU A 92 -12.70 10.64 8.81
N LEU A 93 -11.46 10.31 8.44
CA LEU A 93 -10.34 10.26 9.38
C LEU A 93 -9.84 11.66 9.79
N CYS A 94 -9.82 12.62 8.87
CA CYS A 94 -9.38 13.99 9.12
C CYS A 94 -10.50 14.95 9.59
N SER A 95 -11.76 14.50 9.60
CA SER A 95 -12.90 15.26 10.17
C SER A 95 -13.30 14.77 11.56
N SER A 96 -12.56 13.83 12.15
CA SER A 96 -12.76 13.44 13.56
C SER A 96 -12.35 14.62 14.46
N PRO A 97 -13.21 15.11 15.38
CA PRO A 97 -12.87 16.22 16.27
C PRO A 97 -11.84 15.88 17.37
N GLU A 98 -11.24 14.69 17.34
CA GLU A 98 -10.35 14.18 18.38
C GLU A 98 -8.96 13.84 17.82
N ALA A 99 -8.28 14.85 17.23
CA ALA A 99 -6.84 14.85 16.99
C ALA A 99 -6.21 16.15 17.50
#